data_AF-A0AAD6N2C6-F1
#
_entry.id   AF-A0AAD6N2C6-F1
#
_cell.length_a   1.000
_cell.length_b   1.000
_cell.length_c   1.000
_cell.angle_alpha   90.00
_cell.angle_beta   90.00
_cell.angle_gamma   90.00
#
_symmetry.space_group_name_H-M   'P 1'
#
loop_
_entity.id
_entity.type
_entity.pdbx_description
1 polymer ?
#
loop_
_entity_poly.entity_id
_entity_poly.type
_entity_poly.pdbx_seq_one_letter_code
_entity_poly.pdbx_strand_id
1 'polypeptide(L)'
;MASPTSTATPSSTPSPPSPPDRLQRSRTELDSNSTVQRNRHIGDLPTTIHKVPPIEKYLASIKSNPKFVGSSVTMPHKVAIMPHLDDLTEHARQAGACNTIFLRNDPATGQRQYVGTNTDCDGIREALTQNAPDASRFRGRPALIIGGGGTARTAIYVMRRWLGSSAIYVVNRDADEVAAILAEDRARNPDPTAQAPLIPVTDAAEAARLEAPAAIVSGIPNYPPKTAEELNTRAVIQAFLGTAVNAEKQQGVILEMCYHPNPWTEIAQLASIGGWKVILGSEALIWQGLEQARLWTGKDVIGTPGLVQQVKDLINKSIAERSTNKSSL
;
A
#
# COMPACT_ATOMS: atom_id res chain seq x y z
N MET A 1 -24.66 -72.66 46.50
CA MET A 1 -25.19 -73.93 45.93
C MET A 1 -25.24 -73.78 44.41
N ALA A 2 -24.63 -74.74 43.72
CA ALA A 2 -24.87 -75.21 42.34
C ALA A 2 -25.15 -74.22 41.18
N SER A 3 -24.25 -74.24 40.18
CA SER A 3 -24.57 -74.12 38.72
C SER A 3 -25.22 -75.44 38.22
N PRO A 4 -25.76 -75.61 36.98
CA PRO A 4 -25.73 -74.80 35.72
C PRO A 4 -27.16 -74.63 35.09
N THR A 5 -27.45 -74.00 33.94
CA THR A 5 -27.23 -74.49 32.55
C THR A 5 -27.70 -73.45 31.50
N SER A 6 -26.85 -73.23 30.50
CA SER A 6 -27.09 -73.00 29.05
C SER A 6 -28.43 -72.46 28.51
N THR A 7 -28.38 -71.37 27.72
CA THR A 7 -28.76 -71.35 26.28
C THR A 7 -28.22 -70.09 25.58
N ALA A 8 -28.01 -70.21 24.27
CA ALA A 8 -27.10 -69.44 23.43
C ALA A 8 -27.72 -68.20 22.72
N THR A 9 -26.84 -67.19 22.51
CA THR A 9 -26.65 -66.18 21.42
C THR A 9 -27.72 -65.94 20.32
N PRO A 10 -27.86 -64.71 19.75
CA PRO A 10 -26.74 -63.90 19.26
C PRO A 10 -26.70 -62.41 19.65
N SER A 11 -25.45 -61.98 19.85
CA SER A 11 -24.99 -60.61 20.02
C SER A 11 -24.90 -59.88 18.67
N SER A 12 -25.64 -58.79 18.51
CA SER A 12 -25.35 -57.77 17.52
C SER A 12 -24.25 -56.85 18.05
N THR A 13 -23.00 -57.07 17.63
CA THR A 13 -21.93 -56.07 17.76
C THR A 13 -22.23 -54.87 16.88
N PRO A 14 -22.26 -53.63 17.40
CA PRO A 14 -22.26 -52.45 16.54
C PRO A 14 -20.87 -52.32 15.89
N SER A 15 -20.87 -52.11 14.58
CA SER A 15 -19.68 -51.85 13.76
C SER A 15 -18.88 -50.66 14.30
N PRO A 16 -17.53 -50.68 14.18
CA PRO A 16 -16.70 -49.56 14.62
C PRO A 16 -17.02 -48.29 13.80
N PRO A 17 -16.90 -47.09 14.40
CA PRO A 17 -17.18 -45.84 13.71
C PRO A 17 -16.23 -45.69 12.51
N SER A 18 -16.83 -45.34 11.37
CA SER A 18 -16.12 -44.98 10.15
C SER A 18 -15.10 -43.85 10.44
N PRO A 19 -13.88 -43.89 9.87
CA PRO A 19 -12.92 -42.82 10.06
C PRO A 19 -13.50 -41.49 9.57
N PRO A 20 -13.25 -40.36 10.26
CA PRO A 20 -13.84 -39.10 9.89
C PRO A 20 -13.39 -38.69 8.48
N ASP A 21 -14.37 -38.29 7.68
CA ASP A 21 -14.21 -37.79 6.32
C ASP A 21 -13.09 -36.76 6.27
N ARG A 22 -12.04 -37.04 5.50
CA ARG A 22 -10.86 -36.18 5.35
C ARG A 22 -11.17 -35.03 4.40
N LEU A 23 -12.29 -34.33 4.62
CA LEU A 23 -12.79 -33.20 3.84
C LEU A 23 -13.52 -32.19 4.74
N GLN A 24 -12.93 -31.82 5.89
CA GLN A 24 -13.41 -30.68 6.68
C GLN A 24 -12.31 -30.03 7.53
N ARG A 25 -11.09 -29.92 6.98
CA ARG A 25 -10.12 -28.93 7.50
C ARG A 25 -10.48 -27.55 6.94
N SER A 26 -11.09 -26.75 7.81
CA SER A 26 -11.04 -25.28 7.88
C SER A 26 -10.68 -24.54 6.58
N ARG A 27 -11.71 -24.00 5.92
CA ARG A 27 -11.61 -22.99 4.84
C ARG A 27 -10.88 -21.70 5.26
N THR A 28 -10.42 -21.57 6.50
CA THR A 28 -9.70 -20.42 7.04
C THR A 28 -8.18 -20.46 6.86
N GLU A 29 -7.57 -21.60 6.49
CA GLU A 29 -6.11 -21.72 6.34
C GLU A 29 -5.61 -21.73 4.87
N LEU A 30 -6.51 -21.77 3.89
CA LEU A 30 -6.16 -21.90 2.46
C LEU A 30 -6.18 -20.59 1.66
N ASP A 31 -6.63 -19.47 2.25
CA ASP A 31 -6.73 -18.16 1.57
C ASP A 31 -5.62 -17.16 1.93
N SER A 32 -4.63 -17.51 2.76
CA SER A 32 -3.48 -16.64 3.07
C SER A 32 -2.31 -16.77 2.08
N ASN A 33 -2.36 -17.73 1.15
CA ASN A 33 -1.26 -18.04 0.21
C ASN A 33 -1.66 -17.97 -1.28
N SER A 34 -2.86 -17.51 -1.60
CA SER A 34 -3.41 -17.49 -2.97
C SER A 34 -3.74 -16.07 -3.46
N THR A 35 -2.78 -15.14 -3.39
CA THR A 35 -2.96 -13.85 -4.09
C THR A 35 -2.74 -14.02 -5.60
N VAL A 36 -3.84 -14.14 -6.34
CA VAL A 36 -3.84 -13.94 -7.80
C VAL A 36 -3.77 -12.43 -8.07
N GLN A 37 -2.56 -11.89 -8.20
CA GLN A 37 -2.34 -10.68 -8.99
C GLN A 37 -1.76 -11.10 -10.35
N ARG A 38 -2.56 -10.90 -11.40
CA ARG A 38 -2.09 -11.00 -12.79
C ARG A 38 -1.12 -9.85 -13.06
N ASN A 39 0.13 -9.97 -12.63
CA ASN A 39 1.23 -9.20 -13.21
C ASN A 39 1.54 -9.83 -14.57
N ARG A 40 0.82 -9.36 -15.60
CA ARG A 40 1.00 -9.83 -16.97
C ARG A 40 2.14 -9.04 -17.62
N HIS A 41 3.12 -9.79 -18.16
CA HIS A 41 4.16 -9.47 -19.16
C HIS A 41 5.60 -9.16 -18.68
N ILE A 42 6.35 -10.22 -18.39
CA ILE A 42 7.62 -10.47 -19.10
C ILE A 42 7.25 -11.44 -20.23
N GLY A 43 7.69 -11.18 -21.46
CA GLY A 43 7.25 -11.86 -22.68
C GLY A 43 7.40 -13.39 -22.65
N ASP A 44 6.50 -14.07 -23.35
CA ASP A 44 6.50 -15.49 -23.75
C ASP A 44 7.55 -16.41 -23.12
N LEU A 45 7.45 -16.56 -21.80
CA LEU A 45 8.08 -17.65 -21.06
C LEU A 45 6.96 -18.46 -20.38
N PRO A 46 7.06 -19.80 -20.39
CA PRO A 46 6.03 -20.67 -19.83
C PRO A 46 5.73 -20.27 -18.39
N THR A 47 4.44 -20.25 -18.05
CA THR A 47 3.87 -19.88 -16.74
C THR A 47 4.44 -20.76 -15.63
N THR A 48 5.65 -20.42 -15.19
CA THR A 48 6.28 -20.98 -14.02
C THR A 48 5.93 -20.03 -12.89
N ILE A 49 5.08 -20.47 -11.98
CA ILE A 49 4.85 -19.78 -10.71
C ILE A 49 6.22 -19.71 -10.03
N HIS A 50 6.92 -18.57 -10.11
CA HIS A 50 8.08 -18.34 -9.27
C HIS A 50 7.57 -18.32 -7.83
N LYS A 51 7.59 -19.46 -7.16
CA LYS A 51 7.27 -19.56 -5.73
C LYS A 51 8.23 -18.62 -5.01
N VAL A 52 7.68 -17.52 -4.50
CA VAL A 52 8.42 -16.68 -3.56
C VAL A 52 8.78 -17.58 -2.38
N PRO A 53 10.06 -17.67 -1.99
CA PRO A 53 10.45 -18.51 -0.87
C PRO A 53 9.72 -18.05 0.40
N PRO A 54 9.41 -18.97 1.34
CA PRO A 54 8.95 -18.59 2.66
C PRO A 54 9.87 -17.54 3.29
N ILE A 55 9.31 -16.63 4.10
CA ILE A 55 10.04 -15.50 4.68
C ILE A 55 11.27 -15.98 5.44
N GLU A 56 11.18 -17.08 6.17
CA GLU A 56 12.27 -17.67 6.95
C GLU A 56 13.42 -18.14 6.05
N LYS A 57 13.08 -18.75 4.90
CA LYS A 57 14.08 -19.20 3.92
C LYS A 57 14.77 -18.00 3.26
N TYR A 58 14.01 -16.97 2.93
CA TYR A 58 14.57 -15.71 2.43
C TYR A 58 15.52 -15.08 3.45
N LEU A 59 15.09 -14.96 4.71
CA LEU A 59 15.89 -14.39 5.79
C LEU A 59 17.18 -15.17 6.05
N ALA A 60 17.11 -16.51 6.05
CA ALA A 60 18.30 -17.36 6.15
C ALA A 60 19.28 -17.06 5.00
N SER A 61 18.77 -16.89 3.78
CA SER A 61 19.62 -16.61 2.60
C SER A 61 20.33 -15.26 2.68
N ILE A 62 19.67 -14.20 3.17
CA ILE A 62 20.28 -12.87 3.32
C ILE A 62 21.21 -12.81 4.54
N LYS A 63 20.96 -13.62 5.58
CA LYS A 63 21.82 -13.77 6.75
C LYS A 63 23.11 -14.52 6.44
N SER A 64 23.07 -15.50 5.54
CA SER A 64 24.26 -16.20 5.05
C SER A 64 25.09 -15.43 4.02
N ASN A 65 24.56 -14.33 3.47
CA ASN A 65 25.23 -13.57 2.42
C ASN A 65 25.94 -12.33 2.98
N PRO A 66 27.29 -12.34 3.13
CA PRO A 66 28.01 -11.20 3.67
C PRO A 66 27.93 -9.96 2.78
N LYS A 67 27.64 -10.14 1.47
CA LYS A 67 27.50 -9.06 0.47
C LYS A 67 26.08 -8.51 0.38
N PHE A 68 25.13 -8.99 1.18
CA PHE A 68 23.80 -8.42 1.24
C PHE A 68 23.88 -6.96 1.73
N VAL A 69 23.19 -6.05 1.02
CA VAL A 69 23.14 -4.61 1.35
C VAL A 69 21.73 -4.13 1.66
N GLY A 70 20.71 -4.89 1.24
CA GLY A 70 19.30 -4.56 1.43
C GLY A 70 18.42 -5.17 0.35
N SER A 71 17.12 -4.93 0.46
CA SER A 71 16.12 -5.49 -0.46
C SER A 71 14.81 -4.72 -0.40
N SER A 72 14.15 -4.54 -1.55
CA SER A 72 12.77 -4.10 -1.59
C SER A 72 11.83 -5.26 -1.24
N VAL A 73 10.74 -4.95 -0.54
CA VAL A 73 9.67 -5.88 -0.19
C VAL A 73 8.38 -5.38 -0.83
N THR A 74 7.66 -6.26 -1.51
CA THR A 74 6.39 -5.94 -2.16
C THR A 74 5.28 -6.88 -1.72
N MET A 75 4.07 -6.66 -2.24
CA MET A 75 2.91 -7.53 -1.97
C MET A 75 3.24 -9.00 -2.28
N PRO A 76 2.78 -9.96 -1.45
CA PRO A 76 1.96 -9.78 -0.24
C PRO A 76 2.78 -9.58 1.06
N HIS A 77 4.11 -9.48 0.99
CA HIS A 77 5.00 -9.62 2.16
C HIS A 77 5.26 -8.34 2.97
N LYS A 78 4.75 -7.18 2.53
CA LYS A 78 5.05 -5.88 3.20
C LYS A 78 4.69 -5.86 4.69
N VAL A 79 3.62 -6.54 5.10
CA VAL A 79 3.22 -6.65 6.51
C VAL A 79 3.89 -7.86 7.17
N ALA A 80 3.84 -9.01 6.50
CA ALA A 80 4.29 -10.28 7.04
C ALA A 80 5.80 -10.31 7.37
N ILE A 81 6.64 -9.49 6.71
CA ILE A 81 8.08 -9.45 6.98
C ILE A 81 8.42 -8.76 8.31
N MET A 82 7.59 -7.82 8.77
CA MET A 82 7.91 -6.90 9.87
C MET A 82 8.29 -7.61 11.18
N PRO A 83 7.60 -8.68 11.63
CA PRO A 83 7.93 -9.36 12.89
C PRO A 83 9.25 -10.13 12.86
N HIS A 84 9.86 -10.31 11.69
CA HIS A 84 11.09 -11.09 11.53
C HIS A 84 12.36 -10.23 11.39
N LEU A 85 12.19 -8.89 11.37
CA LEU A 85 13.29 -7.93 11.29
C LEU A 85 13.75 -7.54 12.70
N ASP A 86 15.02 -7.17 12.84
CA ASP A 86 15.60 -6.86 14.15
C ASP A 86 15.10 -5.52 14.71
N ASP A 87 14.75 -4.58 13.82
CA ASP A 87 14.12 -3.32 14.16
C ASP A 87 13.28 -2.77 13.00
N LEU A 88 12.41 -1.81 13.29
CA LEU A 88 11.62 -1.07 12.32
C LEU A 88 11.88 0.43 12.48
N THR A 89 11.87 1.18 11.40
CA THR A 89 11.85 2.65 11.49
C THR A 89 10.46 3.15 11.86
N GLU A 90 10.37 4.42 12.26
CA GLU A 90 9.08 5.08 12.49
C GLU A 90 8.17 5.03 11.25
N HIS A 91 8.75 5.15 10.04
CA HIS A 91 8.00 5.01 8.79
C HIS A 91 7.32 3.65 8.66
N ALA A 92 8.03 2.55 8.97
CA ALA A 92 7.43 1.22 8.92
C ALA A 92 6.38 1.00 10.01
N ARG A 93 6.64 1.46 11.24
CA ARG A 93 5.71 1.32 12.37
C ARG A 93 4.40 2.07 12.11
N GLN A 94 4.48 3.33 11.71
CA GLN A 94 3.30 4.17 11.49
C GLN A 94 2.51 3.75 10.25
N ALA A 95 3.18 3.43 9.15
CA ALA A 95 2.50 2.94 7.96
C ALA A 95 1.92 1.51 8.15
N GLY A 96 2.46 0.73 9.11
CA GLY A 96 2.06 -0.66 9.32
C GLY A 96 2.52 -1.59 8.20
N ALA A 97 3.56 -1.22 7.47
CA ALA A 97 4.08 -1.95 6.33
C ALA A 97 5.57 -1.67 6.17
N CYS A 98 6.32 -2.62 5.62
CA CYS A 98 7.74 -2.50 5.30
C CYS A 98 7.93 -2.80 3.82
N ASN A 99 8.39 -1.81 3.04
CA ASN A 99 8.74 -2.00 1.63
C ASN A 99 10.25 -2.10 1.40
N THR A 100 11.08 -1.93 2.44
CA THR A 100 12.54 -1.82 2.32
C THR A 100 13.23 -2.40 3.54
N ILE A 101 14.14 -3.35 3.31
CA ILE A 101 15.09 -3.85 4.30
C ILE A 101 16.45 -3.21 4.02
N PHE A 102 17.10 -2.70 5.05
CA PHE A 102 18.46 -2.18 4.98
C PHE A 102 19.26 -2.63 6.21
N LEU A 103 20.58 -2.51 6.12
CA LEU A 103 21.48 -2.88 7.21
C LEU A 103 21.85 -1.65 8.06
N ARG A 104 21.85 -1.84 9.37
CA ARG A 104 22.40 -0.88 10.34
C ARG A 104 23.27 -1.63 11.33
N ASN A 105 24.36 -1.03 11.78
CA ASN A 105 25.11 -1.60 12.90
C ASN A 105 24.50 -1.08 14.20
N ASP A 106 24.26 -1.98 15.14
CA ASP A 106 23.88 -1.64 16.50
C ASP A 106 25.01 -0.80 17.12
N PRO A 107 24.75 0.44 17.60
CA PRO A 107 25.81 1.31 18.12
C PRO A 107 26.51 0.77 19.36
N ALA A 108 25.85 -0.08 20.17
CA ALA A 108 26.40 -0.58 21.42
C ALA A 108 27.18 -1.89 21.23
N THR A 109 26.69 -2.79 20.36
CA THR A 109 27.26 -4.12 20.16
C THR A 109 28.08 -4.26 18.87
N GLY A 110 27.92 -3.32 17.93
CA GLY A 110 28.48 -3.42 16.58
C GLY A 110 27.84 -4.50 15.72
N GLN A 111 26.81 -5.21 16.22
CA GLN A 111 26.16 -6.27 15.47
C GLN A 111 25.35 -5.71 14.30
N ARG A 112 25.39 -6.44 13.18
CA ARG A 112 24.60 -6.13 11.99
C ARG A 112 23.12 -6.43 12.27
N GLN A 113 22.28 -5.41 12.13
CA GLN A 113 20.83 -5.48 12.22
C GLN A 113 20.17 -5.35 10.85
N TYR A 114 19.13 -6.15 10.62
CA TYR A 114 18.23 -6.09 9.48
C TYR A 114 17.03 -5.22 9.86
N VAL A 115 17.04 -3.97 9.39
CA VAL A 115 16.05 -2.96 9.76
C VAL A 115 15.03 -2.78 8.64
N GLY A 116 13.75 -2.77 8.99
CA GLY A 116 12.66 -2.50 8.06
C GLY A 116 12.26 -1.03 8.03
N THR A 117 11.99 -0.50 6.85
CA THR A 117 11.41 0.84 6.66
C THR A 117 10.36 0.83 5.54
N ASN A 118 9.61 1.92 5.43
CA ASN A 118 8.66 2.13 4.34
C ASN A 118 9.01 3.40 3.55
N THR A 119 9.84 3.25 2.52
CA THR A 119 10.22 4.35 1.62
C THR A 119 9.09 4.80 0.70
N ASP A 120 7.93 4.11 0.69
CA ASP A 120 6.71 4.68 0.10
C ASP A 120 6.34 6.00 0.82
N CYS A 121 6.69 6.17 2.10
CA CYS A 121 6.52 7.43 2.83
C CYS A 121 7.30 8.57 2.16
N ASP A 122 8.59 8.34 1.89
CA ASP A 122 9.46 9.28 1.19
C ASP A 122 8.99 9.51 -0.24
N GLY A 123 8.57 8.44 -0.92
CA GLY A 123 7.99 8.50 -2.26
C GLY A 123 6.81 9.47 -2.35
N ILE A 124 5.82 9.31 -1.46
CA ILE A 124 4.63 10.17 -1.41
C ILE A 124 5.01 11.59 -0.99
N ARG A 125 5.85 11.74 0.05
CA ARG A 125 6.28 13.06 0.55
C ARG A 125 6.92 13.86 -0.57
N GLU A 126 7.96 13.32 -1.19
CA GLU A 126 8.73 14.03 -2.22
C GLU A 126 7.92 14.24 -3.49
N ALA A 127 7.10 13.26 -3.91
CA ALA A 127 6.24 13.46 -5.06
C ALA A 127 5.32 14.69 -4.88
N LEU A 128 4.75 14.89 -3.69
CA LEU A 128 3.90 16.04 -3.38
C LEU A 128 4.72 17.34 -3.24
N THR A 129 5.78 17.36 -2.42
CA THR A 129 6.53 18.59 -2.10
C THR A 129 7.33 19.11 -3.29
N GLN A 130 7.89 18.24 -4.12
CA GLN A 130 8.66 18.64 -5.31
C GLN A 130 7.75 19.20 -6.41
N ASN A 131 6.47 18.81 -6.42
CA ASN A 131 5.48 19.30 -7.38
C ASN A 131 4.63 20.46 -6.85
N ALA A 132 4.69 20.76 -5.56
CA ALA A 132 4.10 21.94 -4.93
C ALA A 132 5.07 22.46 -3.85
N PRO A 133 6.11 23.22 -4.26
CA PRO A 133 7.24 23.57 -3.39
C PRO A 133 6.88 24.54 -2.27
N ASP A 134 5.78 25.27 -2.39
CA ASP A 134 5.25 26.07 -1.29
C ASP A 134 4.64 25.16 -0.21
N ALA A 135 5.46 24.80 0.78
CA ALA A 135 5.06 23.94 1.89
C ALA A 135 3.92 24.52 2.75
N SER A 136 3.70 25.85 2.72
CA SER A 136 2.58 26.48 3.44
C SER A 136 1.22 26.07 2.88
N ARG A 137 1.18 25.59 1.62
CA ARG A 137 -0.04 25.15 0.94
C ARG A 137 -0.73 23.97 1.62
N PHE A 138 0.03 23.10 2.27
CA PHE A 138 -0.50 21.88 2.89
C PHE A 138 -0.82 22.04 4.38
N ARG A 139 0.02 22.81 5.09
CA ARG A 139 -0.08 22.95 6.54
C ARG A 139 -1.39 23.59 6.95
N GLY A 140 -2.05 23.00 7.93
CA GLY A 140 -3.33 23.48 8.44
C GLY A 140 -4.50 23.31 7.48
N ARG A 141 -4.31 22.63 6.34
CA ARG A 141 -5.37 22.35 5.36
C ARG A 141 -5.71 20.86 5.32
N PRO A 142 -6.95 20.48 4.96
CA PRO A 142 -7.32 19.08 4.84
C PRO A 142 -6.55 18.36 3.73
N ALA A 143 -6.42 17.04 3.86
CA ALA A 143 -6.02 16.14 2.78
C ALA A 143 -7.12 15.12 2.49
N LEU A 144 -7.10 14.51 1.31
CA LEU A 144 -8.01 13.43 0.95
C LEU A 144 -7.21 12.18 0.54
N ILE A 145 -7.60 11.04 1.10
CA ILE A 145 -7.06 9.72 0.77
C ILE A 145 -8.16 8.88 0.13
N ILE A 146 -7.88 8.39 -1.08
CA ILE A 146 -8.80 7.54 -1.84
C ILE A 146 -8.26 6.10 -1.83
N GLY A 147 -9.00 5.20 -1.19
CA GLY A 147 -8.68 3.77 -1.05
C GLY A 147 -8.45 3.32 0.40
N GLY A 148 -8.54 2.00 0.64
CA GLY A 148 -8.38 1.36 1.95
C GLY A 148 -7.10 0.54 2.16
N GLY A 149 -6.19 0.51 1.18
CA GLY A 149 -5.00 -0.35 1.18
C GLY A 149 -3.77 0.19 1.93
N GLY A 150 -2.59 -0.43 1.68
CA GLY A 150 -1.32 -0.03 2.31
C GLY A 150 -0.85 1.39 1.91
N THR A 151 -1.17 1.83 0.69
CA THR A 151 -0.93 3.20 0.23
C THR A 151 -1.69 4.22 1.09
N ALA A 152 -2.93 3.90 1.50
CA ALA A 152 -3.75 4.80 2.29
C ALA A 152 -3.12 5.04 3.68
N ARG A 153 -2.71 3.97 4.38
CA ARG A 153 -2.01 4.05 5.68
C ARG A 153 -0.72 4.86 5.59
N THR A 154 0.06 4.63 4.54
CA THR A 154 1.30 5.37 4.27
C THR A 154 1.01 6.85 4.05
N ALA A 155 0.01 7.17 3.22
CA ALA A 155 -0.37 8.54 2.91
C ALA A 155 -0.92 9.28 4.13
N ILE A 156 -1.76 8.65 4.94
CA ILE A 156 -2.28 9.21 6.21
C ILE A 156 -1.11 9.69 7.08
N TYR A 157 -0.13 8.81 7.31
CA TYR A 157 1.05 9.13 8.10
C TYR A 157 1.84 10.31 7.48
N VAL A 158 2.05 10.31 6.16
CA VAL A 158 2.77 11.40 5.47
C VAL A 158 2.04 12.73 5.61
N MET A 159 0.73 12.76 5.38
CA MET A 159 -0.09 13.97 5.46
C MET A 159 -0.04 14.59 6.85
N ARG A 160 -0.14 13.78 7.91
CA ARG A 160 -0.05 14.27 9.30
C ARG A 160 1.36 14.71 9.66
N ARG A 161 2.34 13.81 9.52
CA ARG A 161 3.66 13.98 10.12
C ARG A 161 4.53 14.99 9.37
N TRP A 162 4.38 15.06 8.06
CA TRP A 162 5.28 15.82 7.17
C TRP A 162 4.59 17.04 6.54
N LEU A 163 3.35 16.89 6.10
CA LEU A 163 2.62 17.97 5.45
C LEU A 163 1.79 18.81 6.43
N GLY A 164 1.53 18.30 7.64
CA GLY A 164 0.85 19.03 8.71
C GLY A 164 -0.62 19.33 8.39
N SER A 165 -1.32 18.40 7.75
CA SER A 165 -2.74 18.55 7.43
C SER A 165 -3.59 18.77 8.68
N SER A 166 -4.68 19.54 8.57
CA SER A 166 -5.61 19.81 9.68
C SER A 166 -6.64 18.70 9.89
N ALA A 167 -7.02 18.02 8.81
CA ALA A 167 -7.91 16.86 8.81
C ALA A 167 -7.55 15.95 7.62
N ILE A 168 -7.96 14.68 7.68
CA ILE A 168 -7.78 13.73 6.58
C ILE A 168 -9.10 13.06 6.26
N TYR A 169 -9.65 13.39 5.09
CA TYR A 169 -10.81 12.70 4.55
C TYR A 169 -10.39 11.34 4.00
N VAL A 170 -11.16 10.30 4.29
CA VAL A 170 -10.92 8.94 3.80
C VAL A 170 -12.14 8.49 3.00
N VAL A 171 -11.91 8.15 1.74
CA VAL A 171 -12.94 7.71 0.80
C VAL A 171 -12.58 6.34 0.27
N ASN A 172 -13.42 5.34 0.53
CA ASN A 172 -13.23 3.98 0.05
C ASN A 172 -14.59 3.31 -0.13
N ARG A 173 -14.66 2.35 -1.07
CA ARG A 173 -15.89 1.57 -1.31
C ARG A 173 -16.18 0.55 -0.20
N ASP A 174 -15.13 0.07 0.45
CA ASP A 174 -15.21 -0.99 1.46
C ASP A 174 -15.15 -0.34 2.85
N ALA A 175 -16.27 -0.44 3.57
CA ALA A 175 -16.43 0.13 4.91
C ALA A 175 -15.60 -0.60 5.96
N ASP A 176 -15.35 -1.91 5.79
CA ASP A 176 -14.55 -2.71 6.71
C ASP A 176 -13.07 -2.32 6.61
N GLU A 177 -12.57 -2.04 5.39
CA GLU A 177 -11.22 -1.50 5.21
C GLU A 177 -11.05 -0.12 5.86
N VAL A 178 -12.08 0.74 5.81
CA VAL A 178 -12.06 2.05 6.48
C VAL A 178 -12.06 1.86 8.00
N ALA A 179 -12.92 0.99 8.52
CA ALA A 179 -12.96 0.67 9.94
C ALA A 179 -11.60 0.14 10.44
N ALA A 180 -10.94 -0.72 9.65
CA ALA A 180 -9.61 -1.22 9.95
C ALA A 180 -8.56 -0.09 10.00
N ILE A 181 -8.56 0.83 9.03
CA ILE A 181 -7.68 2.02 9.05
C ILE A 181 -7.89 2.82 10.33
N LEU A 182 -9.14 3.11 10.71
CA LEU A 182 -9.45 3.88 11.91
C LEU A 182 -9.00 3.17 13.20
N ALA A 183 -9.20 1.85 13.28
CA ALA A 183 -8.80 1.06 14.43
C ALA A 183 -7.27 0.99 14.57
N GLU A 184 -6.56 0.74 13.47
CA GLU A 184 -5.10 0.75 13.44
C GLU A 184 -4.54 2.13 13.79
N ASP A 185 -5.16 3.20 13.29
CA ASP A 185 -4.75 4.58 13.60
C ASP A 185 -4.88 4.85 15.10
N ARG A 186 -6.03 4.53 15.72
CA ARG A 186 -6.24 4.69 17.17
C ARG A 186 -5.25 3.88 17.99
N ALA A 187 -4.89 2.68 17.55
CA ALA A 187 -3.94 1.82 18.25
C ALA A 187 -2.51 2.39 18.19
N ARG A 188 -2.11 3.01 17.08
CA ARG A 188 -0.77 3.61 16.90
C ARG A 188 -0.69 5.03 17.46
N ASN A 189 -1.81 5.75 17.49
CA ASN A 189 -1.93 7.16 17.84
C ASN A 189 -3.05 7.34 18.89
N PRO A 190 -2.79 7.01 20.17
CA PRO A 190 -3.83 6.96 21.21
C PRO A 190 -4.29 8.34 21.70
N ASP A 191 -3.55 9.41 21.42
CA ASP A 191 -3.98 10.79 21.67
C ASP A 191 -4.61 11.38 20.39
N PRO A 192 -5.95 11.41 20.28
CA PRO A 192 -6.62 11.92 19.10
C PRO A 192 -6.54 13.45 18.96
N THR A 193 -6.13 14.17 20.02
CA THR A 193 -6.01 15.64 19.98
C THR A 193 -4.65 16.10 19.49
N ALA A 194 -3.65 15.22 19.52
CA ALA A 194 -2.30 15.52 19.07
C ALA A 194 -2.13 15.48 17.54
N GLN A 195 -3.15 15.02 16.79
CA GLN A 195 -3.05 14.78 15.35
C GLN A 195 -4.33 15.14 14.59
N ALA A 196 -4.21 15.31 13.27
CA ALA A 196 -5.34 15.58 12.39
C ALA A 196 -6.37 14.42 12.40
N PRO A 197 -7.67 14.65 12.62
CA PRO A 197 -8.66 13.57 12.64
C PRO A 197 -8.79 12.89 11.27
N LEU A 198 -9.04 11.57 11.29
CA LEU A 198 -9.51 10.84 10.11
C LEU A 198 -11.03 10.93 10.04
N ILE A 199 -11.55 11.36 8.89
CA ILE A 199 -12.97 11.59 8.65
C ILE A 199 -13.38 10.73 7.45
N PRO A 200 -14.05 9.59 7.67
CA PRO A 200 -14.68 8.84 6.59
C PRO A 200 -15.73 9.70 5.89
N VAL A 201 -15.72 9.74 4.56
CA VAL A 201 -16.71 10.47 3.77
C VAL A 201 -17.35 9.50 2.79
N THR A 202 -18.66 9.29 2.95
CA THR A 202 -19.43 8.32 2.16
C THR A 202 -20.53 8.97 1.34
N ASP A 203 -20.82 10.25 1.55
CA ASP A 203 -21.88 10.97 0.86
C ASP A 203 -21.33 12.11 0.01
N ALA A 204 -21.78 12.21 -1.24
CA ALA A 204 -21.28 13.23 -2.16
C ALA A 204 -21.75 14.64 -1.80
N ALA A 205 -22.94 14.78 -1.19
CA ALA A 205 -23.43 16.08 -0.76
C ALA A 205 -22.67 16.57 0.47
N GLU A 206 -22.29 15.68 1.39
CA GLU A 206 -21.34 15.96 2.48
C GLU A 206 -19.99 16.41 1.93
N ALA A 207 -19.39 15.65 1.01
CA ALA A 207 -18.11 16.00 0.39
C ALA A 207 -18.12 17.41 -0.21
N ALA A 208 -19.21 17.79 -0.88
CA ALA A 208 -19.35 19.12 -1.50
C ALA A 208 -19.41 20.30 -0.49
N ARG A 209 -19.69 20.03 0.80
CA ARG A 209 -19.75 21.05 1.86
C ARG A 209 -18.48 21.12 2.71
N LEU A 210 -17.64 20.08 2.66
CA LEU A 210 -16.40 20.03 3.41
C LEU A 210 -15.38 21.04 2.85
N GLU A 211 -14.46 21.49 3.70
CA GLU A 211 -13.35 22.31 3.24
C GLU A 211 -12.53 21.52 2.20
N ALA A 212 -12.28 22.12 1.04
CA ALA A 212 -11.54 21.48 -0.04
C ALA A 212 -10.12 21.09 0.42
N PRO A 213 -9.66 19.85 0.13
CA PRO A 213 -8.31 19.44 0.50
C PRO A 213 -7.25 20.19 -0.29
N ALA A 214 -6.04 20.30 0.24
CA ALA A 214 -4.88 20.85 -0.47
C ALA A 214 -4.11 19.77 -1.25
N ALA A 215 -4.17 18.53 -0.78
CA ALA A 215 -3.51 17.38 -1.36
C ALA A 215 -4.43 16.15 -1.38
N ILE A 216 -4.36 15.39 -2.47
CA ILE A 216 -5.07 14.12 -2.62
C ILE A 216 -4.04 13.02 -2.89
N VAL A 217 -4.20 11.84 -2.28
CA VAL A 217 -3.50 10.61 -2.70
C VAL A 217 -4.53 9.56 -3.06
N SER A 218 -4.49 9.12 -4.32
CA SER A 218 -5.31 8.02 -4.84
C SER A 218 -4.49 6.74 -4.90
N GLY A 219 -4.98 5.69 -4.25
CA GLY A 219 -4.34 4.37 -4.20
C GLY A 219 -5.21 3.25 -4.74
N ILE A 220 -6.30 3.55 -5.44
CA ILE A 220 -7.23 2.54 -5.95
C ILE A 220 -6.87 2.09 -7.38
N PRO A 221 -7.17 0.84 -7.76
CA PRO A 221 -6.95 0.37 -9.12
C PRO A 221 -7.77 1.15 -10.16
N ASN A 222 -7.22 1.32 -11.36
CA ASN A 222 -7.91 1.98 -12.48
C ASN A 222 -8.90 1.03 -13.17
N TYR A 223 -10.01 0.73 -12.50
CA TYR A 223 -11.15 0.01 -13.07
C TYR A 223 -12.41 0.88 -13.03
N PRO A 224 -13.25 0.84 -14.08
CA PRO A 224 -14.55 1.50 -14.04
C PRO A 224 -15.39 0.97 -12.86
N PRO A 225 -16.10 1.85 -12.13
CA PRO A 225 -16.97 1.43 -11.03
C PRO A 225 -18.14 0.60 -11.56
N LYS A 226 -18.50 -0.47 -10.83
CA LYS A 226 -19.57 -1.42 -11.19
C LYS A 226 -20.58 -1.61 -10.09
N THR A 227 -20.14 -1.70 -8.84
CA THR A 227 -21.05 -1.89 -7.70
C THR A 227 -21.65 -0.55 -7.25
N ALA A 228 -22.74 -0.60 -6.48
CA ALA A 228 -23.36 0.61 -5.93
C ALA A 228 -22.37 1.41 -5.06
N GLU A 229 -21.55 0.70 -4.28
CA GLU A 229 -20.52 1.28 -3.41
C GLU A 229 -19.40 1.92 -4.23
N GLU A 230 -18.98 1.29 -5.33
CA GLU A 230 -17.99 1.87 -6.26
C GLU A 230 -18.51 3.11 -6.98
N LEU A 231 -19.77 3.08 -7.43
CA LEU A 231 -20.44 4.21 -8.08
C LEU A 231 -20.60 5.37 -7.10
N ASN A 232 -21.02 5.10 -5.86
CA ASN A 232 -21.13 6.11 -4.81
C ASN A 232 -19.76 6.69 -4.45
N THR A 233 -18.74 5.84 -4.27
CA THR A 233 -17.35 6.27 -4.04
C THR A 233 -16.89 7.20 -5.14
N ARG A 234 -17.23 6.90 -6.40
CA ARG A 234 -16.90 7.77 -7.52
C ARG A 234 -17.60 9.12 -7.43
N ALA A 235 -18.87 9.16 -7.07
CA ALA A 235 -19.61 10.41 -6.89
C ALA A 235 -18.99 11.28 -5.78
N VAL A 236 -18.59 10.67 -4.66
CA VAL A 236 -17.86 11.35 -3.57
C VAL A 236 -16.53 11.92 -4.06
N ILE A 237 -15.74 11.15 -4.81
CA ILE A 237 -14.48 11.63 -5.40
C ILE A 237 -14.74 12.82 -6.33
N GLN A 238 -15.74 12.74 -7.21
CA GLN A 238 -16.09 13.82 -8.12
C GLN A 238 -16.54 15.10 -7.38
N ALA A 239 -17.25 14.96 -6.26
CA ALA A 239 -17.63 16.10 -5.43
C ALA A 239 -16.40 16.82 -4.85
N PHE A 240 -15.36 16.09 -4.42
CA PHE A 240 -14.10 16.69 -3.98
C PHE A 240 -13.28 17.31 -5.13
N LEU A 241 -13.28 16.68 -6.30
CA LEU A 241 -12.51 17.18 -7.45
C LEU A 241 -13.17 18.41 -8.10
N GLY A 242 -14.49 18.53 -7.99
CA GLY A 242 -15.29 19.58 -8.63
C GLY A 242 -15.43 19.39 -10.14
N THR A 243 -16.21 20.27 -10.78
CA THR A 243 -16.59 20.17 -12.20
C THR A 243 -16.01 21.29 -13.10
N ALA A 244 -15.02 22.06 -12.61
CA ALA A 244 -14.37 23.24 -13.23
C ALA A 244 -15.26 24.52 -13.30
N VAL A 245 -14.80 25.79 -13.33
CA VAL A 245 -13.52 26.47 -13.64
C VAL A 245 -13.37 27.76 -12.81
N ASN A 246 -12.18 28.01 -12.26
CA ASN A 246 -11.57 29.34 -12.33
C ASN A 246 -10.12 29.12 -12.77
N ALA A 247 -9.83 29.34 -14.06
CA ALA A 247 -8.55 28.96 -14.69
C ALA A 247 -7.33 29.64 -14.05
N GLU A 248 -7.58 30.68 -13.26
CA GLU A 248 -6.57 31.47 -12.57
C GLU A 248 -6.10 30.84 -11.24
N LYS A 249 -6.79 29.82 -10.70
CA LYS A 249 -6.43 29.23 -9.39
C LYS A 249 -6.43 27.69 -9.41
N GLN A 250 -5.22 27.13 -9.47
CA GLN A 250 -4.99 25.70 -9.24
C GLN A 250 -5.52 25.28 -7.85
N GLN A 251 -6.45 24.32 -7.80
CA GLN A 251 -7.11 23.88 -6.55
C GLN A 251 -6.10 23.28 -5.56
N GLY A 252 -5.31 22.32 -6.03
CA GLY A 252 -4.33 21.60 -5.23
C GLY A 252 -3.52 20.62 -6.10
N VAL A 253 -3.02 19.57 -5.47
CA VAL A 253 -2.30 18.47 -6.12
C VAL A 253 -2.98 17.14 -5.83
N ILE A 254 -2.96 16.24 -6.81
CA ILE A 254 -3.34 14.84 -6.63
C ILE A 254 -2.17 13.95 -7.03
N LEU A 255 -1.79 13.04 -6.15
CA LEU A 255 -0.88 11.94 -6.45
C LEU A 255 -1.68 10.68 -6.76
N GLU A 256 -1.70 10.28 -8.03
CA GLU A 256 -2.34 9.06 -8.49
C GLU A 256 -1.33 7.92 -8.50
N MET A 257 -1.39 7.04 -7.50
CA MET A 257 -0.41 5.98 -7.30
C MET A 257 -0.60 4.82 -8.30
N CYS A 258 -1.76 4.69 -8.94
CA CYS A 258 -1.99 3.64 -9.91
C CYS A 258 -1.29 3.96 -11.24
N TYR A 259 -0.43 3.03 -11.70
CA TYR A 259 0.29 3.15 -12.97
C TYR A 259 -0.04 2.03 -13.99
N HIS A 260 -0.96 1.12 -13.65
CA HIS A 260 -1.34 -0.02 -14.48
C HIS A 260 -2.87 -0.05 -14.70
N PRO A 261 -3.35 -0.34 -15.93
CA PRO A 261 -2.60 -0.65 -17.15
C PRO A 261 -2.03 0.58 -17.87
N ASN A 262 -2.51 1.77 -17.52
CA ASN A 262 -2.10 3.08 -18.03
C ASN A 262 -1.92 4.02 -16.82
N PRO A 263 -0.81 4.78 -16.73
CA PRO A 263 -0.62 5.78 -15.68
C PRO A 263 -1.61 6.94 -15.71
N TRP A 264 -2.20 7.25 -16.87
CA TRP A 264 -3.30 8.20 -16.95
C TRP A 264 -4.61 7.50 -16.62
N THR A 265 -5.00 7.53 -15.34
CA THR A 265 -6.22 6.89 -14.83
C THR A 265 -7.47 7.74 -15.08
N GLU A 266 -8.64 7.13 -14.88
CA GLU A 266 -9.90 7.89 -14.92
C GLU A 266 -9.94 8.98 -13.84
N ILE A 267 -9.37 8.71 -12.66
CA ILE A 267 -9.28 9.69 -11.56
C ILE A 267 -8.31 10.82 -11.91
N ALA A 268 -7.17 10.50 -12.53
CA ALA A 268 -6.25 11.51 -13.07
C ALA A 268 -6.96 12.41 -14.09
N GLN A 269 -7.74 11.83 -15.00
CA GLN A 269 -8.52 12.59 -15.98
C GLN A 269 -9.56 13.50 -15.30
N LEU A 270 -10.33 12.98 -14.35
CA LEU A 270 -11.33 13.76 -13.60
C LEU A 270 -10.68 14.91 -12.81
N ALA A 271 -9.55 14.64 -12.17
CA ALA A 271 -8.86 15.65 -11.37
C ALA A 271 -8.25 16.74 -12.26
N SER A 272 -7.69 16.37 -13.41
CA SER A 272 -7.22 17.32 -14.43
C SER A 272 -8.33 18.25 -14.90
N ILE A 273 -9.52 17.70 -15.22
CA ILE A 273 -10.71 18.49 -15.57
C ILE A 273 -11.10 19.42 -14.41
N GLY A 274 -11.06 18.94 -13.17
CA GLY A 274 -11.34 19.74 -11.96
C GLY A 274 -10.31 20.83 -11.63
N GLY A 275 -9.23 20.98 -12.41
CA GLY A 275 -8.19 21.99 -12.17
C GLY A 275 -7.15 21.60 -11.12
N TRP A 276 -7.00 20.30 -10.85
CA TRP A 276 -5.94 19.77 -10.00
C TRP A 276 -4.66 19.53 -10.80
N LYS A 277 -3.50 19.79 -10.17
CA LYS A 277 -2.24 19.32 -10.73
C LYS A 277 -2.10 17.83 -10.45
N VAL A 278 -2.14 17.04 -11.51
CA VAL A 278 -1.96 15.59 -11.45
C VAL A 278 -0.47 15.25 -11.39
N ILE A 279 -0.11 14.44 -10.41
CA ILE A 279 1.20 13.83 -10.21
C ILE A 279 1.01 12.33 -10.39
N LEU A 280 1.77 11.73 -11.30
CA LEU A 280 1.68 10.31 -11.59
C LEU A 280 2.48 9.49 -10.58
N GLY A 281 2.02 8.26 -10.30
CA GLY A 281 2.65 7.36 -9.33
C GLY A 281 4.10 6.99 -9.65
N SER A 282 4.53 7.19 -10.90
CA SER A 282 5.95 7.09 -11.29
C SER A 282 6.84 8.06 -10.52
N GLU A 283 6.37 9.27 -10.18
CA GLU A 283 7.14 10.20 -9.36
C GLU A 283 7.38 9.63 -7.96
N ALA A 284 6.35 9.08 -7.31
CA ALA A 284 6.51 8.43 -6.01
C ALA A 284 7.40 7.19 -6.08
N LEU A 285 7.33 6.44 -7.19
CA LEU A 285 8.20 5.29 -7.44
C LEU A 285 9.69 5.68 -7.56
N ILE A 286 9.97 6.80 -8.22
CA ILE A 286 11.32 7.35 -8.35
C ILE A 286 11.87 7.71 -6.97
N TRP A 287 11.13 8.50 -6.21
CA TRP A 287 11.57 8.99 -4.91
C TRP A 287 11.75 7.86 -3.88
N GLN A 288 10.85 6.87 -3.86
CA GLN A 288 11.05 5.71 -2.97
C GLN A 288 12.30 4.89 -3.34
N GLY A 289 12.62 4.80 -4.64
CA GLY A 289 13.75 4.03 -5.15
C GLY A 289 15.08 4.74 -4.89
N LEU A 290 15.10 6.06 -5.01
CA LEU A 290 16.24 6.89 -4.61
C LEU A 290 16.52 6.77 -3.11
N GLU A 291 15.48 6.75 -2.28
CA GLU A 291 15.62 6.56 -0.84
C GLU A 291 16.12 5.15 -0.48
N GLN A 292 15.62 4.12 -1.18
CA GLN A 292 16.18 2.77 -1.08
C GLN A 292 17.68 2.73 -1.41
N ALA A 293 18.07 3.36 -2.53
CA ALA A 293 19.46 3.44 -2.94
C ALA A 293 20.33 4.19 -1.91
N ARG A 294 19.83 5.28 -1.33
CA ARG A 294 20.49 6.01 -0.24
C ARG A 294 20.76 5.11 0.97
N LEU A 295 19.75 4.35 1.40
CA LEU A 295 19.85 3.42 2.53
C LEU A 295 20.83 2.27 2.27
N TRP A 296 20.82 1.67 1.08
CA TRP A 296 21.67 0.52 0.78
C TRP A 296 23.12 0.90 0.48
N THR A 297 23.36 2.08 -0.08
CA THR A 297 24.71 2.54 -0.40
C THR A 297 25.35 3.32 0.74
N GLY A 298 24.57 3.88 1.66
CA GLY A 298 25.03 4.82 2.68
C GLY A 298 25.52 6.15 2.09
N LYS A 299 25.28 6.41 0.81
CA LYS A 299 25.72 7.62 0.10
C LYS A 299 24.56 8.58 -0.08
N ASP A 300 24.85 9.87 -0.17
CA ASP A 300 23.87 10.88 -0.54
C ASP A 300 23.57 10.84 -2.06
N VAL A 301 22.80 9.83 -2.44
CA VAL A 301 22.35 9.62 -3.83
C VAL A 301 21.48 10.81 -4.27
N ILE A 302 20.62 11.32 -3.40
CA ILE A 302 19.66 12.39 -3.71
C ILE A 302 20.39 13.73 -3.91
N GLY A 303 21.39 14.04 -3.08
CA GLY A 303 22.20 15.26 -3.21
C GLY A 303 23.21 15.22 -4.35
N THR A 304 23.38 14.09 -5.05
CA THR A 304 24.30 13.99 -6.20
C THR A 304 23.79 14.87 -7.36
N PRO A 305 24.55 15.89 -7.81
CA PRO A 305 24.09 16.83 -8.81
C PRO A 305 23.63 16.15 -10.10
N GLY A 306 22.41 16.47 -10.54
CA GLY A 306 21.82 15.97 -11.80
C GLY A 306 21.30 14.53 -11.77
N LEU A 307 21.61 13.73 -10.74
CA LEU A 307 21.23 12.31 -10.73
C LEU A 307 19.72 12.11 -10.71
N VAL A 308 18.99 12.85 -9.87
CA VAL A 308 17.53 12.76 -9.79
C VAL A 308 16.87 13.07 -11.13
N GLN A 309 17.34 14.10 -11.83
CA GLN A 309 16.81 14.48 -13.14
C GLN A 309 17.09 13.40 -14.18
N GLN A 310 18.29 12.83 -14.20
CA GLN A 310 18.63 11.72 -15.10
C GLN A 310 17.73 10.50 -14.88
N VAL A 311 17.45 10.15 -13.62
CA VAL A 311 16.54 9.04 -13.27
C VAL A 311 15.12 9.34 -13.76
N LYS A 312 14.63 10.57 -13.56
CA LYS A 312 13.32 11.03 -14.06
C LYS A 312 13.23 10.92 -15.58
N ASP A 313 14.23 11.42 -16.29
CA ASP A 313 14.26 11.41 -17.76
C ASP A 313 14.26 9.97 -18.30
N LEU A 314 15.04 9.08 -17.70
CA LEU A 314 15.11 7.67 -18.08
C LEU A 314 13.77 6.95 -17.89
N ILE A 315 13.10 7.18 -16.75
CA ILE A 315 11.80 6.55 -16.47
C ILE A 315 10.71 7.12 -17.37
N ASN A 316 10.69 8.43 -17.59
CA ASN A 316 9.72 9.06 -18.50
C ASN A 316 9.89 8.54 -19.93
N LYS A 317 11.13 8.39 -20.41
CA LYS A 317 11.44 7.76 -21.69
C LYS A 317 10.89 6.33 -21.77
N SER A 318 11.13 5.52 -20.74
CA SER A 318 10.64 4.13 -20.70
C SER A 318 9.10 4.05 -20.68
N ILE A 319 8.43 4.96 -19.98
CA ILE A 319 6.96 5.04 -19.95
C ILE A 319 6.42 5.43 -21.33
N ALA A 320 7.05 6.39 -22.01
CA ALA A 320 6.66 6.82 -23.35
C ALA A 320 6.79 5.68 -24.38
N GLU A 321 7.93 4.97 -24.39
CA GLU A 321 8.18 3.83 -25.28
C GLU A 321 7.18 2.69 -25.08
N ARG A 322 6.78 2.41 -23.83
CA ARG A 322 5.76 1.40 -23.52
C ARG A 322 4.36 1.83 -23.97
N SER A 323 4.09 3.12 -23.98
CA SER A 323 2.80 3.67 -24.41
C SER A 323 2.66 3.64 -25.93
N THR A 324 3.73 3.93 -26.67
CA THR A 324 3.73 3.86 -28.14
C THR A 324 3.56 2.41 -28.65
N ASN A 325 4.25 1.45 -28.02
CA ASN A 325 4.17 0.04 -28.43
C ASN A 325 2.80 -0.60 -28.15
N LYS A 326 2.01 -0.06 -27.21
CA LYS A 326 0.63 -0.51 -26.95
C LYS A 326 -0.40 0.07 -27.90
N SER A 327 -0.11 1.20 -28.55
CA SER A 327 -1.00 1.84 -29.54
C SER A 327 -0.79 1.29 -30.95
N SER A 328 0.26 0.51 -31.17
CA SER A 328 0.63 -0.12 -32.45
C SER A 328 0.21 -1.60 -32.57
N LEU A 329 -0.55 -2.10 -31.59
CA LEU A 329 -1.14 -3.45 -31.54
C LEU A 329 -2.66 -3.33 -31.43
#